data_AF-I3IG70-F1
#
_entry.id   AF-I3IG70-F1
#
_cell.length_a   1.000
_cell.length_b   1.000
_cell.length_c   1.000
_cell.angle_alpha   90.00
_cell.angle_beta   90.00
_cell.angle_gamma   90.00
#
_symmetry.space_group_name_H-M   'P 1'
#
loop_
_entity.id
_entity.type
_entity.pdbx_description
1 polymer ?
#
loop_
_entity_poly.entity_id
_entity_poly.type
_entity_poly.pdbx_seq_one_letter_code
_entity_poly.pdbx_strand_id
1 'polypeptide(L)' 'MVTRTAYAETPPRVVYELTPLGEGLRDVLESMKTWGDAVPNETIMGNVKYNEASLADLSVPLPVLKSPA' A
#
# COMPACT_ATOMS: atom_id res chain seq x y z
N MET A 1 8.35 9.43 1.32
CA MET A 1 9.28 9.83 0.23
C MET A 1 10.34 8.74 0.09
N VAL A 2 10.70 8.33 -1.12
CA VAL A 2 11.64 7.21 -1.33
C VAL A 2 12.74 7.59 -2.32
N THR A 3 13.93 7.00 -2.13
CA THR A 3 14.98 6.98 -3.13
C THR A 3 14.87 5.70 -3.94
N ARG A 4 15.21 5.77 -5.23
CA ARG A 4 15.24 4.63 -6.14
C ARG A 4 16.64 4.43 -6.70
N THR A 5 17.20 3.25 -6.53
CA THR A 5 18.53 2.88 -7.04
C THR A 5 18.43 1.66 -7.95
N ALA A 6 18.89 1.79 -9.19
CA ALA A 6 18.93 0.67 -10.15
C ALA A 6 20.36 0.11 -10.23
N TYR A 7 20.48 -1.22 -10.17
CA TYR A 7 21.76 -1.93 -10.26
C TYR A 7 21.79 -2.72 -11.56
N ALA A 8 22.79 -2.44 -12.40
CA ALA A 8 23.02 -3.10 -13.68
C ALA A 8 23.80 -4.43 -13.49
N GLU A 9 23.28 -5.31 -12.64
CA GLU A 9 23.78 -6.69 -12.49
C GLU A 9 22.89 -7.67 -13.27
N THR A 10 23.30 -8.93 -13.36
CA THR A 10 22.44 -10.01 -13.90
C THR A 10 22.11 -10.98 -12.76
N PRO A 11 20.83 -11.17 -12.41
CA PRO A 11 19.64 -10.49 -12.94
C PRO A 11 19.55 -9.01 -12.49
N PRO A 12 19.01 -8.10 -13.33
CA PRO A 12 18.93 -6.69 -12.97
C PRO A 12 17.98 -6.46 -11.80
N ARG A 13 18.35 -5.58 -10.87
CA ARG A 13 17.53 -5.24 -9.69
C ARG A 13 17.36 -3.75 -9.51
N VAL A 14 16.25 -3.38 -8.87
CA VAL A 14 15.96 -2.01 -8.44
C VAL A 14 15.57 -2.06 -6.97
N VAL A 15 16.19 -1.20 -6.17
CA VAL A 15 15.95 -1.08 -4.74
C VAL A 15 15.31 0.26 -4.44
N TYR A 16 14.31 0.25 -3.57
CA TYR A 16 13.66 1.43 -3.04
C TYR A 16 13.90 1.51 -1.54
N GLU A 17 14.28 2.69 -1.06
CA GLU A 17 14.59 2.92 0.34
C GLU A 17 13.87 4.18 0.81
N LEU A 18 13.45 4.19 2.07
CA LEU A 18 12.89 5.39 2.67
C LEU A 18 14.00 6.43 2.85
N THR A 19 13.71 7.66 2.47
CA THR A 19 14.60 8.79 2.79
C THR A 19 14.39 9.20 4.26
N PRO A 20 15.31 9.94 4.89
CA PRO A 20 15.08 10.50 6.22
C PRO A 20 13.79 11.32 6.31
N LEU A 21 13.47 12.09 5.26
CA LEU A 21 12.19 12.79 5.16
C LEU A 21 11.01 11.83 5.03
N GLY A 22 11.17 10.72 4.30
CA GLY A 22 10.17 9.69 4.17
C GLY A 22 9.89 8.96 5.49
N GLU A 23 10.92 8.68 6.28
CA GLU A 23 10.78 8.12 7.63
C GLU A 23 10.01 9.08 8.56
N GLY A 24 10.21 10.40 8.39
CA GLY A 24 9.45 11.41 9.13
C GLY A 24 7.93 11.39 8.90
N LEU A 25 7.43 10.65 7.91
CA LEU A 25 5.99 10.45 7.71
C LEU A 25 5.40 9.33 8.57
N ARG A 26 6.23 8.57 9.32
CA ARG A 26 5.75 7.44 10.11
C ARG A 26 4.65 7.84 11.10
N ASP A 27 4.85 8.93 11.84
CA ASP A 27 3.88 9.41 12.85
C ASP A 27 2.54 9.83 12.22
N VAL A 28 2.59 10.40 11.01
CA VAL A 28 1.38 10.76 10.25
C VAL A 28 0.61 9.51 9.86
N LEU A 29 1.32 8.50 9.33
CA LEU A 29 0.70 7.23 8.95
C LEU A 29 0.15 6.48 10.16
N GLU A 30 0.84 6.51 11.29
CA GLU A 30 0.34 5.95 12.56
C GLU A 30 -0.92 6.68 13.02
N SER A 31 -0.94 8.01 12.96
CA SER A 31 -2.13 8.79 13.32
C SER A 31 -3.33 8.47 12.42
N MET A 32 -3.09 8.33 11.11
CA MET A 32 -4.12 7.91 10.15
C MET A 32 -4.62 6.50 10.45
N LYS A 33 -3.73 5.58 10.81
CA LYS A 33 -4.09 4.23 11.22
C LYS A 33 -4.95 4.24 12.48
N THR A 34 -4.52 4.95 13.53
CA THR A 34 -5.27 5.05 14.78
C THR A 34 -6.66 5.64 14.56
N TRP A 35 -6.77 6.67 13.73
CA TRP A 35 -8.07 7.20 13.33
C TRP A 35 -8.91 6.15 12.62
N GLY A 36 -8.34 5.45 11.63
CA GLY A 36 -9.03 4.41 10.86
C GLY A 36 -9.51 3.24 11.72
N ASP A 37 -8.69 2.78 12.66
CA ASP A 37 -9.00 1.72 13.62
C ASP A 37 -10.16 2.12 14.56
N ALA A 38 -10.37 3.42 14.80
CA ALA A 38 -11.48 3.93 15.59
C ALA A 38 -12.79 4.06 14.81
N VAL A 39 -12.76 3.95 13.47
CA VAL A 39 -13.97 4.02 12.65
C VAL A 39 -14.75 2.70 12.78
N PRO A 40 -16.03 2.73 13.18
CA PRO A 40 -16.82 1.51 13.31
C PRO A 40 -17.01 0.79 11.97
N ASN A 41 -16.94 -0.54 12.00
CA ASN A 41 -16.97 -1.36 10.79
C ASN A 41 -18.31 -1.23 10.02
N GLU A 42 -19.42 -0.97 10.71
CA GLU A 42 -20.71 -0.67 10.09
C GLU A 42 -20.67 0.61 9.23
N THR A 43 -19.85 1.59 9.60
CA THR A 43 -19.65 2.81 8.82
C THR A 43 -18.85 2.52 7.56
N ILE A 44 -17.85 1.64 7.66
CA ILE A 44 -17.05 1.22 6.50
C ILE A 44 -17.91 0.40 5.53
N MET A 45 -18.62 -0.63 6.02
CA MET A 45 -19.43 -1.51 5.17
C MET A 45 -20.69 -0.85 4.62
N GLY A 46 -21.27 0.14 5.32
CA GLY A 46 -22.44 0.89 4.84
C GLY A 46 -22.14 1.80 3.65
N ASN A 47 -20.88 2.25 3.50
CA ASN A 47 -20.43 3.14 2.44
C ASN A 47 -19.89 2.38 1.22
N VAL A 48 -19.53 1.11 1.39
CA VAL A 48 -19.18 0.26 0.26
C VAL A 48 -20.45 -0.34 -0.33
N LYS A 49 -21.08 0.41 -1.24
CA LYS A 49 -21.97 -0.18 -2.24
C LYS A 49 -21.09 -1.00 -3.19
N TYR A 50 -20.71 -2.22 -2.80
CA TYR A 50 -20.17 -3.20 -3.74
C TYR A 50 -21.27 -3.44 -4.77
N ASN A 51 -21.21 -2.73 -5.90
CA ASN A 51 -22.00 -3.13 -7.05
C ASN A 51 -21.28 -4.37 -7.62
N GLU A 52 -22.01 -5.47 -7.77
CA GLU A 52 -21.44 -6.73 -8.27
C GLU A 52 -20.88 -6.57 -9.71
N ALA A 53 -21.29 -5.50 -10.42
CA ALA A 53 -20.76 -5.11 -11.72
C ALA A 53 -19.31 -4.55 -11.69
N SER A 54 -18.81 -4.09 -10.54
CA SER A 54 -17.49 -3.45 -10.41
C SER A 54 -16.36 -4.45 -10.19
N LEU A 55 -16.66 -5.69 -9.83
CA LEU A 55 -15.63 -6.74 -9.64
C LEU A 55 -15.03 -7.22 -10.97
N ALA A 56 -15.70 -6.96 -12.10
CA ALA A 56 -15.20 -7.29 -13.44
C ALA A 56 -14.30 -6.18 -14.03
N ASP A 57 -14.40 -4.94 -13.54
CA ASP A 57 -13.66 -3.78 -14.07
C ASP A 57 -12.43 -3.41 -13.21
N LEU A 58 -12.33 -3.98 -12.02
CA LEU A 58 -11.08 -3.97 -11.24
C LEU A 58 -10.19 -5.12 -11.70
N SER A 59 -9.60 -4.95 -12.88
CA SER A 59 -8.22 -5.37 -13.12
C SER A 59 -7.27 -4.57 -12.20
N VAL A 60 -7.51 -4.58 -10.89
CA VAL A 60 -6.52 -4.20 -9.89
C VAL A 60 -5.73 -5.47 -9.64
N PRO A 61 -4.53 -5.62 -10.22
CA PRO A 61 -3.71 -6.77 -9.91
C PRO A 61 -3.44 -6.75 -8.41
N LEU A 62 -3.85 -7.82 -7.72
CA LEU A 62 -3.36 -8.12 -6.37
C LEU A 62 -1.82 -8.02 -6.41
N PRO A 63 -1.18 -7.26 -5.52
CA PRO A 63 0.27 -7.34 -5.41
C PRO A 63 0.58 -8.77 -4.97
N VAL A 64 1.12 -9.58 -5.88
CA VAL A 64 1.63 -10.91 -5.54
C VAL A 64 2.81 -10.71 -4.62
N LEU A 65 2.57 -10.77 -3.31
CA LEU A 65 3.62 -10.92 -2.32
C LEU A 65 4.27 -12.29 -2.54
N LYS A 66 5.32 -12.33 -3.36
CA LYS A 66 6.19 -13.50 -3.42
C LYS A 66 6.94 -13.56 -2.10
N SER A 67 6.58 -14.52 -1.24
CA SER A 67 7.41 -14.90 -0.11
C SER A 67 8.75 -15.43 -0.63
N PRO A 68 9.90 -15.01 -0.10
CA PRO A 68 11.15 -15.72 -0.38
C PRO A 68 11.06 -17.14 0.21
N ALA A 69 11.77 -18.05 -0.47
CA ALA A 69 11.74 -19.51 -0.29
C ALA A 69 12.14 -19.98 1.12
#